data_AF-A0A7X8Q2G0-F1
#
_entry.id   AF-A0A7X8Q2G0-F1
#
_cell.length_a   1.000
_cell.length_b   1.000
_cell.length_c   1.000
_cell.angle_alpha   90.00
_cell.angle_beta   90.00
_cell.angle_gamma   90.00
#
_symmetry.space_group_name_H-M   'P 1'
#
loop_
_entity.id
_entity.type
_entity.pdbx_description
1 polymer ?
#
loop_
_entity_poly.entity_id
_entity_poly.type
_entity_poly.pdbx_seq_one_letter_code
_entity_poly.pdbx_strand_id
1 'polypeptide(L)'
;MLLEREEQIEGAIKDAAQKREEAQAILAKYEAQIQGARNEAQAIIANATKVGEEMKEEIIAGAREEAAKSLERAKAEIEREKARALAEIKEEMSTLIVLAAGRVIDKELSPQEHERLIQDFIVEAGELQ
;
A
#
# COMPACT_ATOMS: atom_id res chain seq x y z
N MET A 1 62.18 -56.89 -38.19
CA MET A 1 60.87 -57.57 -38.04
C MET A 1 60.47 -57.83 -36.58
N LEU A 2 61.22 -58.59 -35.77
CA LEU A 2 60.81 -58.84 -34.36
C LEU A 2 60.93 -57.59 -33.47
N LEU A 3 62.06 -56.88 -33.50
CA LEU A 3 62.29 -55.64 -32.73
C LEU A 3 61.28 -54.53 -33.06
N GLU A 4 60.99 -54.34 -34.35
CA GLU A 4 60.04 -53.35 -34.84
C GLU A 4 58.59 -53.62 -34.37
N ARG A 5 58.23 -54.91 -34.24
CA ARG A 5 56.95 -55.33 -33.68
C ARG A 5 56.89 -55.10 -32.17
N GLU A 6 58.00 -55.31 -31.47
CA GLU A 6 58.11 -55.08 -30.03
C GLU A 6 57.98 -53.59 -29.69
N GLU A 7 58.68 -52.70 -30.42
CA GLU A 7 58.54 -51.25 -30.30
C GLU A 7 57.11 -50.77 -30.61
N GLN A 8 56.46 -51.30 -31.63
CA GLN A 8 55.07 -50.96 -31.94
C GLN A 8 54.10 -51.35 -30.82
N ILE A 9 54.29 -52.52 -30.22
CA ILE A 9 53.45 -52.98 -29.10
C ILE A 9 53.70 -52.13 -27.86
N GLU A 10 54.95 -51.84 -27.53
CA GLU A 10 55.28 -51.01 -26.37
C GLU A 10 54.76 -49.57 -26.53
N GLY A 11 54.88 -49.01 -27.74
CA GLY A 11 54.30 -47.71 -28.09
C GLY A 11 52.78 -47.70 -27.95
N ALA A 12 52.09 -48.72 -28.45
CA ALA A 12 50.64 -48.83 -28.35
C ALA A 12 50.17 -48.97 -26.89
N ILE A 13 50.91 -49.70 -26.04
CA ILE A 13 50.60 -49.83 -24.61
C ILE A 13 50.79 -48.50 -23.88
N LYS A 14 51.87 -47.76 -24.16
CA LYS A 14 52.10 -46.42 -23.57
C LYS A 14 51.02 -45.43 -23.99
N ASP A 15 50.66 -45.40 -25.27
CA ASP A 15 49.61 -44.52 -25.79
C ASP A 15 48.24 -44.85 -25.20
N ALA A 16 47.93 -46.15 -25.04
CA ALA A 16 46.70 -46.60 -24.38
C ALA A 16 46.66 -46.22 -22.88
N ALA A 17 47.79 -46.34 -22.18
CA ALA A 17 47.90 -45.94 -20.77
C ALA A 17 47.71 -44.43 -20.61
N GLN A 18 48.35 -43.63 -21.46
CA GLN A 18 48.22 -42.18 -21.45
C GLN A 18 46.79 -41.73 -21.75
N LYS A 19 46.15 -42.29 -22.79
CA LYS A 19 44.75 -42.03 -23.11
C LYS A 19 43.80 -42.41 -21.98
N ARG A 20 44.09 -43.48 -21.23
CA ARG A 20 43.29 -43.89 -20.07
C ARG A 20 43.41 -42.86 -18.95
N GLU A 21 44.61 -42.37 -18.67
CA GLU A 21 44.86 -41.35 -17.65
C GLU A 21 44.20 -40.02 -18.02
N GLU A 22 44.34 -39.58 -19.28
CA GLU A 22 43.66 -38.39 -19.81
C GLU A 22 42.13 -38.52 -19.70
N ALA A 23 41.57 -39.68 -20.06
CA ALA A 23 40.14 -39.93 -19.92
C ALA A 23 39.68 -39.87 -18.46
N GLN A 24 40.43 -40.43 -17.53
CA GLN A 24 40.13 -40.36 -16.09
C GLN A 24 40.19 -38.92 -15.57
N ALA A 25 41.19 -38.15 -15.99
CA ALA A 25 41.31 -36.74 -15.63
C ALA A 25 40.13 -35.89 -16.17
N ILE A 26 39.73 -36.13 -17.41
CA ILE A 26 38.57 -35.47 -18.03
C ILE A 26 37.29 -35.83 -17.27
N LEU A 27 37.11 -37.10 -16.92
CA LEU A 27 35.91 -37.57 -16.23
C LEU A 27 35.80 -36.95 -14.82
N ALA A 28 36.90 -36.93 -14.07
CA ALA A 28 36.96 -36.25 -12.77
C ALA A 28 36.67 -34.74 -12.88
N LYS A 29 37.18 -34.07 -13.93
CA LYS A 29 36.87 -32.66 -14.19
C LYS A 29 35.39 -32.44 -14.50
N TYR A 30 34.77 -33.31 -15.29
CA TYR A 30 33.34 -33.24 -15.61
C TYR A 30 32.49 -33.46 -14.35
N GLU A 31 32.82 -34.43 -13.51
CA GLU A 31 32.12 -34.67 -12.25
C GLU A 31 32.20 -33.46 -11.32
N ALA A 32 33.39 -32.86 -11.19
CA ALA A 32 33.59 -31.63 -10.43
C ALA A 32 32.77 -30.45 -11.00
N GLN A 33 32.72 -30.30 -12.32
CA GLN A 33 31.93 -29.26 -12.98
C GLN A 33 30.42 -29.47 -12.76
N ILE A 34 29.92 -30.70 -12.86
CA ILE A 34 28.51 -31.03 -12.61
C ILE A 34 28.16 -30.73 -11.16
N GLN A 35 29.02 -31.10 -10.21
CA GLN A 35 28.79 -30.81 -8.80
C GLN A 35 28.81 -29.29 -8.53
N GLY A 36 29.75 -28.56 -9.14
CA GLY A 36 29.78 -27.10 -9.08
C GLY A 36 28.50 -26.46 -9.61
N ALA A 37 28.05 -26.88 -10.79
CA ALA A 37 26.81 -26.39 -11.40
C ALA A 37 25.58 -26.69 -10.54
N ARG A 38 25.51 -27.86 -9.89
CA ARG A 38 24.42 -28.21 -8.97
C ARG A 38 24.41 -27.31 -7.73
N ASN A 39 25.58 -27.02 -7.16
CA ASN A 39 25.69 -26.15 -6.00
C ASN A 39 25.30 -24.72 -6.35
N GLU A 40 25.75 -24.22 -7.51
CA GLU A 40 25.39 -22.90 -8.01
C GLU A 40 23.88 -22.78 -8.28
N ALA A 41 23.27 -23.78 -8.92
CA ALA A 41 21.83 -23.83 -9.14
C ALA A 41 21.05 -23.81 -7.82
N GLN A 42 21.47 -24.57 -6.81
CA GLN A 42 20.85 -24.54 -5.48
C GLN A 42 21.00 -23.17 -4.82
N ALA A 43 22.16 -22.53 -4.92
CA ALA A 43 22.39 -21.19 -4.40
C ALA A 43 21.49 -20.15 -5.09
N ILE A 44 21.33 -20.23 -6.41
CA ILE A 44 20.43 -19.36 -7.18
C ILE A 44 18.98 -19.53 -6.70
N ILE A 45 18.50 -20.77 -6.55
CA ILE A 45 17.13 -21.04 -6.10
C ILE A 45 16.91 -20.55 -4.67
N ALA A 46 17.88 -20.77 -3.77
CA ALA A 46 17.81 -20.31 -2.38
C ALA A 46 17.75 -18.77 -2.31
N ASN A 47 18.61 -18.08 -3.07
CA ASN A 47 18.60 -16.62 -3.15
C ASN A 47 17.31 -16.09 -3.75
N ALA A 48 16.80 -16.70 -4.82
CA ALA A 48 15.54 -16.30 -5.44
C ALA A 48 14.35 -16.48 -4.48
N THR A 49 14.35 -17.56 -3.70
CA THR A 49 13.32 -17.81 -2.67
C THR A 49 13.37 -16.74 -1.59
N LYS A 50 14.57 -16.45 -1.07
CA LYS A 50 14.77 -15.42 -0.05
C LYS A 50 14.31 -14.04 -0.54
N VAL A 51 14.73 -13.62 -1.73
CA VAL A 51 14.31 -12.34 -2.32
C VAL A 51 12.79 -12.34 -2.54
N GLY A 52 12.20 -13.46 -2.97
CA GLY A 52 10.75 -13.61 -3.10
C GLY A 52 10.00 -13.43 -1.78
N GLU A 53 10.51 -13.99 -0.68
CA GLU A 53 9.95 -13.82 0.65
C GLU A 53 10.05 -12.37 1.14
N GLU A 54 11.23 -11.74 0.98
CA GLU A 54 11.45 -10.33 1.34
C GLU A 54 10.50 -9.40 0.57
N MET A 55 10.37 -9.58 -0.75
CA MET A 55 9.42 -8.80 -1.57
C MET A 55 7.98 -9.02 -1.15
N LYS A 56 7.60 -10.25 -0.82
CA LYS A 56 6.24 -10.56 -0.34
C LYS A 56 5.95 -9.82 0.97
N GLU A 57 6.89 -9.83 1.90
CA GLU A 57 6.75 -9.12 3.18
C GLU A 57 6.65 -7.62 2.98
N GLU A 58 7.49 -7.04 2.11
CA GLU A 58 7.46 -5.61 1.77
C GLU A 58 6.12 -5.21 1.13
N ILE A 59 5.62 -5.99 0.17
CA ILE A 59 4.31 -5.74 -0.47
C ILE A 59 3.18 -5.79 0.55
N ILE A 60 3.18 -6.79 1.44
CA ILE A 60 2.14 -6.92 2.48
C ILE A 60 2.23 -5.76 3.47
N ALA A 61 3.43 -5.34 3.87
CA ALA A 61 3.63 -4.22 4.77
C ALA A 61 3.13 -2.91 4.13
N GLY A 62 3.52 -2.63 2.88
CA GLY A 62 3.07 -1.47 2.13
C GLY A 62 1.55 -1.44 1.96
N ALA A 63 0.93 -2.56 1.59
CA ALA A 63 -0.52 -2.67 1.46
C ALA A 63 -1.25 -2.40 2.78
N ARG A 64 -0.71 -2.87 3.92
CA ARG A 64 -1.29 -2.59 5.24
C ARG A 64 -1.18 -1.10 5.61
N GLU A 65 -0.04 -0.48 5.30
CA GLU A 65 0.15 0.96 5.54
C GLU A 65 -0.81 1.80 4.70
N GLU A 66 -0.96 1.49 3.41
CA GLU A 66 -1.90 2.17 2.52
C GLU A 66 -3.35 1.99 2.97
N ALA A 67 -3.73 0.78 3.37
CA ALA A 67 -5.06 0.51 3.92
C ALA A 67 -5.32 1.32 5.20
N ALA A 68 -4.35 1.40 6.10
CA ALA A 68 -4.46 2.21 7.31
C ALA A 68 -4.62 3.70 7.00
N LYS A 69 -3.81 4.25 6.07
CA LYS A 69 -3.94 5.64 5.61
C LYS A 69 -5.29 5.91 4.95
N SER A 70 -5.78 4.97 4.14
CA SER A 70 -7.09 5.08 3.50
C SER A 70 -8.22 5.12 4.55
N LEU A 71 -8.16 4.24 5.55
CA LEU A 71 -9.13 4.21 6.64
C LEU A 71 -9.10 5.49 7.48
N GLU A 72 -7.92 6.03 7.77
CA GLU A 72 -7.77 7.29 8.49
C GLU A 72 -8.38 8.46 7.71
N ARG A 73 -8.09 8.57 6.41
CA ARG A 73 -8.69 9.57 5.53
C ARG A 73 -10.21 9.45 5.48
N ALA A 74 -10.72 8.24 5.33
CA ALA A 74 -12.17 7.99 5.31
C ALA A 74 -12.83 8.41 6.62
N LYS A 75 -12.22 8.12 7.78
CA LYS A 75 -12.73 8.57 9.08
C LYS A 75 -12.72 10.09 9.20
N ALA A 76 -11.64 10.76 8.77
CA ALA A 76 -11.56 12.20 8.80
C ALA A 76 -12.62 12.85 7.89
N GLU A 77 -12.87 12.28 6.71
CA GLU A 77 -13.92 12.73 5.80
C GLU A 77 -15.31 12.53 6.40
N ILE A 78 -15.58 11.38 7.01
CA ILE A 78 -16.86 11.11 7.70
C ILE A 78 -17.12 12.13 8.81
N GLU A 79 -16.12 12.43 9.66
CA GLU A 79 -16.29 13.43 10.72
C GLU A 79 -16.52 14.84 10.16
N ARG A 80 -15.85 15.19 9.06
CA ARG A 80 -16.07 16.47 8.38
C ARG A 80 -17.49 16.57 7.81
N GLU A 81 -17.95 15.55 7.12
CA GLU A 81 -19.31 15.53 6.54
C GLU A 81 -20.39 15.50 7.63
N LYS A 82 -20.15 14.79 8.75
CA LYS A 82 -21.03 14.82 9.91
C LYS A 82 -21.12 16.21 10.53
N ALA A 83 -19.99 16.89 10.71
CA ALA A 83 -19.98 18.26 11.22
C ALA A 83 -20.73 19.23 10.29
N ARG A 84 -20.56 19.06 8.98
CA ARG A 84 -21.29 19.82 7.96
C ARG A 84 -22.80 19.55 8.03
N ALA A 85 -23.22 18.30 8.06
CA ALA A 85 -24.64 17.94 8.17
C ALA A 85 -25.29 18.50 9.45
N LEU A 86 -24.58 18.47 10.58
CA LEU A 86 -25.06 19.09 11.82
C LEU A 86 -25.19 20.61 11.72
N ALA A 87 -24.26 21.28 11.03
CA ALA A 87 -24.34 22.70 10.79
C ALA A 87 -25.56 23.07 9.91
N GLU A 88 -25.76 22.32 8.83
CA GLU A 88 -26.92 22.49 7.92
C GLU A 88 -28.24 22.28 8.67
N ILE A 89 -28.37 21.22 9.48
CA ILE A 89 -29.56 20.98 10.32
C ILE A 89 -29.80 22.14 11.30
N LYS A 90 -28.74 22.68 11.92
CA LYS A 90 -28.86 23.79 12.87
C LYS A 90 -29.35 25.07 12.19
N GLU A 91 -28.90 25.33 10.97
CA GLU A 91 -29.34 26.47 10.17
C GLU A 91 -30.82 26.37 9.78
N GLU A 92 -31.25 25.20 9.29
CA GLU A 92 -32.66 24.93 8.99
C GLU A 92 -33.53 25.07 10.24
N MET A 93 -33.09 24.50 11.36
CA MET A 93 -33.83 24.58 12.63
C MET A 93 -33.93 26.01 13.15
N SER A 94 -32.87 26.82 13.01
CA SER A 94 -32.90 28.23 13.40
C SER A 94 -33.94 29.02 12.59
N THR A 95 -34.02 28.75 11.28
CA THR A 95 -35.01 29.34 10.40
C THR A 95 -36.44 28.96 10.81
N LEU A 96 -36.67 27.69 11.14
CA LEU A 96 -37.97 27.22 11.62
C LEU A 96 -38.35 27.82 12.99
N ILE A 97 -37.40 27.99 13.91
CA ILE A 97 -37.63 28.61 15.22
C ILE A 97 -38.05 30.07 15.06
N VAL A 98 -37.36 30.85 14.21
CA VAL A 98 -37.72 32.25 13.93
C VAL A 98 -39.12 32.34 13.33
N LEU A 99 -39.43 31.47 12.36
CA LEU A 99 -40.77 31.43 11.74
C LEU A 99 -41.87 31.07 12.76
N ALA A 100 -41.60 30.12 13.66
CA ALA A 100 -42.53 29.72 14.70
C ALA A 100 -42.73 30.83 15.74
N ALA A 101 -41.65 31.48 16.18
CA ALA A 101 -41.71 32.61 17.12
C ALA A 101 -42.51 33.78 16.53
N GLY A 102 -42.28 34.12 15.25
CA GLY A 102 -43.07 35.14 14.53
C GLY A 102 -44.57 34.83 14.54
N ARG A 103 -44.96 33.58 14.24
CA ARG A 103 -46.38 33.18 14.28
C ARG A 103 -47.00 33.22 15.67
N VAL A 104 -46.24 32.92 16.73
CA VAL A 104 -46.74 33.01 18.12
C VAL A 104 -46.96 34.47 18.49
N ILE A 105 -45.98 35.34 18.20
CA ILE A 105 -46.06 36.79 18.40
C ILE A 105 -47.26 37.38 17.63
N ASP A 106 -47.43 37.04 16.35
CA ASP A 106 -48.57 37.48 15.53
C ASP A 106 -49.93 37.07 16.12
N LYS A 107 -50.00 35.94 16.82
CA LYS A 107 -51.24 35.42 17.41
C LYS A 107 -51.54 36.01 18.78
N GLU A 108 -50.53 36.40 19.55
CA GLU A 108 -50.68 36.91 20.92
C GLU A 108 -50.71 38.43 21.02
N LEU A 109 -50.29 39.18 19.99
CA LEU A 109 -50.30 40.64 20.03
C LEU A 109 -51.71 41.24 19.99
N SER A 110 -52.05 42.01 21.02
CA SER A 110 -53.23 42.86 21.02
C SER A 110 -53.01 44.16 20.23
N PRO A 111 -54.09 44.86 19.82
CA PRO A 111 -53.98 46.18 19.16
C PRO A 111 -53.21 47.21 19.98
N GLN A 112 -53.28 47.15 21.32
CA GLN A 112 -52.56 48.07 22.20
C GLN A 112 -51.05 47.79 22.23
N GLU A 113 -50.64 46.52 22.15
CA GLU A 113 -49.23 46.15 22.09
C GLU A 113 -48.61 46.49 20.73
N HIS A 114 -49.39 46.43 19.64
CA HIS A 114 -48.97 46.94 18.33
C HIS A 114 -48.66 48.44 18.39
N GLU A 115 -49.56 49.22 18.98
CA GLU A 115 -49.38 50.67 19.10
C GLU A 115 -48.18 51.03 19.99
N ARG A 116 -47.96 50.26 21.06
CA ARG A 116 -46.78 50.41 21.92
C ARG A 116 -45.47 50.07 21.19
N LEU A 117 -45.41 48.96 20.47
CA LEU A 117 -44.22 48.58 19.70
C LEU A 117 -43.88 49.61 18.60
N ILE A 118 -44.90 50.21 17.97
CA ILE A 118 -44.70 51.28 16.99
C ILE A 118 -44.12 52.53 17.67
N GLN A 119 -44.63 52.92 18.83
CA GLN A 119 -44.07 54.05 19.59
C GLN A 119 -42.65 53.78 20.05
N ASP A 120 -42.37 52.58 20.58
CA ASP A 120 -41.03 52.18 21.04
C ASP A 120 -40.02 52.21 19.86
N PHE A 121 -40.41 51.73 18.68
CA PHE A 121 -39.58 51.79 17.48
C PHE A 121 -39.33 53.23 16.99
N ILE A 122 -40.35 54.11 17.05
CA ILE A 122 -40.19 55.53 16.69
C ILE A 122 -39.23 56.24 17.65
N VAL A 123 -39.27 55.90 18.94
CA VAL A 123 -38.36 56.44 19.96
C VAL A 123 -36.92 55.95 19.70
N GLU A 124 -36.71 54.64 19.53
CA GLU A 124 -35.36 54.09 19.25
C GLU A 124 -34.77 54.62 17.93
N ALA A 125 -35.58 54.73 16.87
CA ALA A 125 -35.12 55.27 15.59
C ALA A 125 -34.85 56.77 15.64
N GLY A 126 -35.57 57.51 16.51
CA GLY A 126 -35.32 58.92 16.79
C GLY A 126 -34.11 59.18 17.68
N GLU A 127 -33.71 58.22 18.52
CA GLU A 127 -32.48 58.28 19.33
C GLU A 127 -31.21 57.89 18.55
N LEU A 128 -31.36 57.21 17.40
CA LEU A 128 -30.27 56.83 16.49
C LEU A 128 -29.96 57.87 15.38
N GLN A 129 -30.56 59.07 15.45
CA GLN A 129 -30.23 60.25 14.61
C GLN A 129 -29.59 61.37 15.43
#